data_AF-A0A2K3LEB8-F1
#
_entry.id   AF-A0A2K3LEB8-F1
#
_cell.length_a   1.000
_cell.length_b   1.000
_cell.length_c   1.000
_cell.angle_alpha   90.00
_cell.angle_beta   90.00
_cell.angle_gamma   90.00
#
_symmetry.space_group_name_H-M   'P 1'
#
loop_
_entity.id
_entity.type
_entity.pdbx_description
1 polymer ?
#
loop_
_entity_poly.entity_id
_entity_poly.type
_entity_poly.pdbx_seq_one_letter_code
_entity_poly.pdbx_strand_id
1 'polypeptide(L)' 'MSLHPEIIDGRPGTLVIESFVVDIPEGNTKDDTCYFVEAVIKCNLKSLADVSEGLALQDRTEPIDRV' A
#
# COMPACT_ATOMS: atom_id res chain seq x y z
N MET A 1 -9.86 0.07 2.27
CA MET A 1 -8.53 -0.41 2.70
C MET A 1 -8.58 -0.88 4.14
N SER A 2 -7.86 -1.95 4.49
CA SER A 2 -7.61 -2.38 5.86
C SER A 2 -6.12 -2.60 6.10
N LEU A 3 -5.67 -2.35 7.32
CA LEU A 3 -4.28 -2.48 7.75
C LEU A 3 -4.20 -3.50 8.88
N HIS A 4 -3.24 -4.41 8.81
CA HIS A 4 -3.06 -5.47 9.80
C HIS A 4 -1.59 -5.58 10.19
N PRO A 5 -1.24 -5.56 11.49
CA PRO A 5 0.12 -5.88 11.92
C PRO A 5 0.46 -7.33 11.55
N GLU A 6 1.62 -7.56 10.95
CA GLU A 6 2.06 -8.90 10.55
C GLU A 6 3.58 -9.04 10.66
N ILE A 7 4.08 -10.27 10.69
CA ILE A 7 5.52 -10.56 10.62
C ILE A 7 5.87 -10.89 9.18
N ILE A 8 6.62 -10.02 8.52
CA ILE A 8 7.05 -10.17 7.12
C ILE A 8 8.57 -10.37 7.13
N ASP A 9 9.05 -11.49 6.59
CA ASP A 9 10.48 -11.86 6.57
C ASP A 9 11.17 -11.75 7.93
N GLY A 10 10.45 -12.12 9.00
CA GLY A 10 10.95 -12.11 10.38
C GLY A 10 11.00 -10.72 11.03
N ARG A 11 10.43 -9.69 10.40
CA ARG A 11 10.34 -8.32 10.95
C ARG A 11 8.88 -7.89 11.12
N PRO A 12 8.57 -7.06 12.13
CA PRO A 12 7.28 -6.41 12.22
C PRO A 12 7.02 -5.56 10.98
N GLY A 13 5.87 -5.74 10.36
CA GLY A 13 5.40 -4.98 9.21
C GLY A 13 3.89 -4.79 9.24
N THR A 14 3.37 -4.15 8.21
CA THR A 14 1.93 -3.92 8.04
C THR A 14 1.48 -4.55 6.74
N LEU A 15 0.60 -5.54 6.82
CA LEU A 15 -0.13 -6.04 5.67
C LEU A 15 -1.24 -5.04 5.32
N VAL A 16 -1.21 -4.55 4.08
CA VAL A 16 -2.23 -3.64 3.53
C VAL A 16 -3.10 -4.41 2.53
N ILE A 17 -4.41 -4.37 2.74
CA ILE A 17 -5.39 -4.94 1.81
C ILE A 17 -6.26 -3.83 1.26
N GLU A 18 -6.27 -3.71 -0.06
CA GLU A 18 -7.14 -2.79 -0.80
C GLU A 18 -8.11 -3.57 -1.68
N SER A 19 -9.40 -3.46 -1.36
CA SER A 19 -10.49 -4.03 -2.14
C SER A 19 -11.19 -2.93 -2.95
N PHE A 20 -11.65 -3.26 -4.15
CA PHE A 20 -12.44 -2.36 -4.98
C PHE A 20 -13.72 -3.04 -5.47
N VAL A 21 -14.72 -2.21 -5.75
CA VAL A 21 -15.90 -2.54 -6.54
C VAL A 21 -16.06 -1.40 -7.53
N VAL A 22 -16.26 -1.72 -8.79
CA VAL A 22 -16.38 -0.73 -9.87
C VAL A 22 -17.32 -1.27 -10.94
N ASP A 23 -18.03 -0.37 -11.60
CA ASP A 23 -18.82 -0.72 -12.77
C ASP A 23 -17.91 -0.99 -13.97
N ILE A 24 -18.34 -1.89 -14.86
CA ILE A 24 -17.65 -2.12 -16.13
C ILE A 24 -18.24 -1.14 -17.15
N PRO A 25 -17.45 -0.18 -17.68
CA PRO A 25 -17.95 0.76 -18.67
C PRO A 25 -18.38 0.04 -19.96
N GLU A 26 -19.36 0.61 -20.67
CA GLU A 26 -19.80 0.07 -21.94
C GLU A 26 -18.63 -0.10 -22.92
N GLY A 27 -18.59 -1.23 -23.61
CA GLY A 27 -17.52 -1.57 -24.56
C GLY A 27 -16.23 -2.10 -23.92
N ASN A 28 -16.13 -2.17 -22.59
CA ASN A 28 -14.99 -2.81 -21.91
C ASN A 28 -15.36 -4.21 -21.41
N THR A 29 -14.35 -5.09 -21.35
CA THR A 29 -14.50 -6.35 -20.62
C THR A 29 -14.22 -6.15 -19.14
N LYS A 30 -14.64 -7.12 -18.32
CA LYS A 30 -14.27 -7.19 -16.91
C LYS A 30 -12.75 -7.22 -16.74
N ASP A 31 -12.06 -8.00 -17.56
CA ASP A 31 -10.63 -8.21 -17.44
C ASP A 31 -9.85 -6.92 -17.77
N ASP A 32 -10.27 -6.18 -18.80
CA ASP A 32 -9.67 -4.87 -19.13
C ASP A 32 -9.84 -3.87 -17.97
N THR A 33 -11.05 -3.82 -17.40
CA THR A 33 -11.38 -2.91 -16.30
C THR A 33 -10.59 -3.28 -15.03
N CYS A 34 -10.55 -4.57 -14.69
CA CYS A 34 -9.78 -5.08 -13.55
C CYS A 34 -8.29 -4.85 -13.75
N TYR A 35 -7.74 -5.09 -14.94
CA TYR A 35 -6.33 -4.85 -15.24
C TYR A 35 -5.93 -3.40 -14.96
N PHE A 36 -6.73 -2.44 -15.44
CA PHE A 36 -6.48 -1.02 -15.19
C PHE A 36 -6.55 -0.67 -13.70
N VAL A 37 -7.63 -1.06 -13.02
CA VAL A 37 -7.83 -0.74 -11.60
C VAL A 37 -6.77 -1.41 -10.72
N GLU A 38 -6.42 -2.66 -11.00
CA GLU A 38 -5.34 -3.35 -10.31
C GLU A 38 -3.99 -2.65 -10.50
N ALA A 39 -3.67 -2.16 -11.70
CA ALA A 39 -2.44 -1.44 -11.95
C ALA A 39 -2.36 -0.16 -11.10
N VAL A 40 -3.47 0.58 -10.99
CA VAL A 40 -3.56 1.78 -10.15
C VAL A 40 -3.41 1.42 -8.67
N ILE A 41 -4.13 0.42 -8.18
CA ILE A 41 -4.02 -0.03 -6.77
C ILE A 41 -2.60 -0.50 -6.46
N LYS A 42 -1.98 -1.32 -7.32
CA LYS A 42 -0.60 -1.78 -7.16
C LYS A 42 0.38 -0.60 -7.10
N CYS A 43 0.19 0.40 -7.95
CA CYS A 43 1.00 1.63 -7.93
C CYS A 43 0.85 2.38 -6.60
N ASN A 44 -0.39 2.57 -6.15
CA ASN A 44 -0.67 3.26 -4.88
C ASN A 44 -0.08 2.53 -3.69
N LEU A 45 -0.25 1.20 -3.61
CA LEU A 45 0.29 0.40 -2.51
C LEU A 45 1.82 0.37 -2.51
N LYS A 46 2.45 0.32 -3.68
CA LYS A 46 3.91 0.45 -3.79
C LYS A 46 4.40 1.80 -3.26
N SER A 47 3.78 2.90 -3.71
CA SER A 47 4.11 4.25 -3.24
C SER A 47 3.88 4.40 -1.73
N LEU A 48 2.78 3.85 -1.21
CA LEU A 48 2.48 3.84 0.21
C LEU A 48 3.57 3.11 1.02
N ALA A 49 4.03 1.95 0.55
CA ALA A 49 5.13 1.22 1.17
C ALA A 49 6.42 2.06 1.16
N ASP A 50 6.82 2.58 -0.01
CA ASP A 50 8.04 3.38 -0.16
C ASP A 50 8.05 4.60 0.79
N VAL A 51 6.94 5.33 0.89
CA VAL A 51 6.80 6.48 1.79
C VAL A 51 6.79 6.05 3.26
N SER A 52 6.02 5.01 3.62
CA SER A 52 5.88 4.56 5.01
C SER A 52 7.19 4.02 5.56
N GLU A 53 7.91 3.23 4.77
CA GLU A 53 9.23 2.73 5.13
C GLU A 53 10.26 3.86 5.23
N GLY A 54 10.21 4.84 4.32
CA GLY A 54 11.03 6.04 4.38
C GLY A 54 10.82 6.84 5.67
N LEU A 55 9.56 7.05 6.08
CA LEU A 55 9.23 7.71 7.34
C LEU A 55 9.71 6.90 8.56
N ALA A 56 9.54 5.57 8.54
CA ALA A 56 10.01 4.71 9.62
C ALA A 56 11.55 4.70 9.76
N LEU A 57 12.29 4.93 8.67
CA LEU A 57 13.74 5.12 8.72
C LEU A 57 14.12 6.49 9.27
N GLN A 58 13.41 7.55 8.89
CA GLN A 58 13.66 8.92 9.37
C GLN A 58 13.40 9.06 10.87
N ASP A 59 12.32 8.44 11.37
CA ASP A 59 11.97 8.44 12.81
C ASP A 59 13.07 7.82 13.69
N ARG A 60 13.90 6.92 13.13
CA ARG A 60 15.04 6.31 13.84
C ARG A 60 16.30 7.17 13.85
N THR A 61 16.33 8.25 13.09
CA THR A 61 17.49 9.16 12.96
C THR A 61 17.30 10.51 13.65
N GLU A 62 16.10 10.82 14.15
CA GLU A 62 15.89 11.94 15.07
C GLU A 62 16.61 11.63 16.41
N PRO A 63 17.50 12.50 16.91
CA PRO A 63 18.15 12.28 18.20
C PRO A 63 17.10 12.30 19.31
N ILE A 64 17.14 11.28 20.18
CA ILE A 64 16.21 11.07 21.31
C ILE A 64 16.27 12.20 22.36
N ASP A 65 17.22 13.14 22.26
CA ASP A 65 17.37 14.22 23.24
C ASP A 65 16.79 15.55 22.73
N ARG A 66 15.50 15.78 23.04
CA ARG A 66 14.99 17.12 23.31
C ARG A 66 14.44 17.16 24.74
N VAL A 67 15.34 17.43 25.68
CA VAL A 67 15.03 18.09 26.96
C VAL A 67 14.95 19.59 26.74
#